data_AF-A0A0D2TI98-F1
#
_entry.id   AF-A0A0D2TI98-F1
#
_cell.length_a   1.000
_cell.length_b   1.000
_cell.length_c   1.000
_cell.angle_alpha   90.00
_cell.angle_beta   90.00
_cell.angle_gamma   90.00
#
_symmetry.space_group_name_H-M   'P 1'
#
loop_
_entity.id
_entity.type
_entity.pdbx_description
1 polymer ?
#
loop_
_entity_poly.entity_id
_entity_poly.type
_entity_poly.pdbx_seq_one_letter_code
_entity_poly.pdbx_strand_id
1 'polypeptide(L)'
;MMRRSAYASKKTGQPNSTNPISCSPSDIFRTASSKASSKEMERIDNLFYSFANRSSGMIDPEGIETLCSDMEVDHTDVRILMLAWKMKAEKQGYFTLEEWRRGLKALRVDTVSKLRKALPELEKEVEISELLAT
;
A
#
# COMPACT_ATOMS: atom_id res chain seq x y z
N MET A 1 2.71 58.31 -11.50
CA MET A 1 2.41 58.54 -12.93
C MET A 1 2.12 57.19 -13.58
N MET A 2 1.07 57.15 -14.42
CA MET A 2 0.73 56.21 -15.52
C MET A 2 1.97 55.63 -16.26
N ARG A 3 1.99 54.53 -17.03
CA ARG A 3 1.05 53.52 -17.57
C ARG A 3 1.90 52.52 -18.42
N ARG A 4 1.36 51.30 -18.64
CA ARG A 4 1.40 50.48 -19.89
C ARG A 4 2.64 49.64 -20.27
N SER A 5 2.42 48.32 -20.20
CA SER A 5 2.47 47.29 -21.26
C SER A 5 3.23 47.57 -22.57
N ALA A 6 4.03 46.60 -23.03
CA ALA A 6 3.82 45.88 -24.31
C ALA A 6 4.90 44.82 -24.57
N TYR A 7 4.45 43.68 -25.10
CA TYR A 7 5.24 42.63 -25.77
C TYR A 7 5.60 43.06 -27.20
N ALA A 8 6.74 42.60 -27.75
CA ALA A 8 6.88 42.24 -29.17
C ALA A 8 8.19 41.44 -29.46
N SER A 9 8.04 40.41 -30.27
CA SER A 9 8.99 39.34 -30.67
C SER A 9 9.99 39.72 -31.77
N LYS A 10 11.07 38.92 -31.94
CA LYS A 10 11.45 38.25 -33.21
C LYS A 10 12.68 37.30 -33.11
N LYS A 11 12.45 36.03 -33.45
CA LYS A 11 13.20 35.04 -34.31
C LYS A 11 14.74 35.15 -34.40
N THR A 12 15.52 34.06 -34.31
CA THR A 12 15.68 33.00 -35.34
C THR A 12 16.53 31.81 -34.82
N GLY A 13 16.36 30.61 -35.41
CA GLY A 13 17.46 29.61 -35.52
C GLY A 13 17.23 28.22 -34.91
N GLN A 14 16.73 27.29 -35.72
CA GLN A 14 16.95 25.82 -35.59
C GLN A 14 17.95 25.44 -36.71
N PRO A 15 18.74 24.34 -36.59
CA PRO A 15 18.22 23.03 -36.98
C PRO A 15 18.76 21.78 -36.23
N ASN A 16 17.91 20.75 -36.21
CA ASN A 16 18.16 19.30 -36.34
C ASN A 16 19.00 18.52 -35.29
N SER A 17 18.42 17.52 -34.62
CA SER A 17 18.57 16.09 -35.03
C SER A 17 17.72 15.13 -34.17
N THR A 18 16.84 14.39 -34.87
CA THR A 18 16.25 13.05 -34.62
C THR A 18 16.42 12.36 -33.25
N ASN A 19 15.29 12.12 -32.57
CA ASN A 19 14.70 10.78 -32.44
C ASN A 19 13.26 10.90 -31.90
N PRO A 20 12.22 10.40 -32.60
CA PRO A 20 10.96 10.13 -31.94
C PRO A 20 11.23 8.98 -30.98
N ILE A 21 10.99 9.16 -29.68
CA ILE A 21 10.91 8.02 -28.77
C ILE A 21 9.72 7.21 -29.28
N SER A 22 10.03 6.18 -30.07
CA SER A 22 9.12 5.07 -30.29
C SER A 22 8.97 4.40 -28.93
N CYS A 23 8.09 4.96 -28.10
CA CYS A 23 7.62 4.27 -26.91
C CYS A 23 6.88 3.06 -27.45
N SER A 24 7.53 1.91 -27.34
CA SER A 24 6.86 0.67 -27.67
C SER A 24 5.61 0.59 -26.78
N PRO A 25 4.50 0.01 -27.24
CA PRO A 25 3.34 -0.21 -26.38
C PRO A 25 3.74 -0.85 -25.05
N SER A 26 4.74 -1.74 -25.05
CA SER A 26 5.38 -2.32 -23.87
C SER A 26 5.93 -1.30 -22.86
N ASP A 27 6.49 -0.17 -23.27
CA ASP A 27 6.99 0.87 -22.36
C ASP A 27 5.84 1.61 -21.65
N ILE A 28 4.73 1.81 -22.36
CA ILE A 28 3.51 2.42 -21.80
C ILE A 28 2.87 1.48 -20.78
N PHE A 29 2.75 0.19 -21.12
CA PHE A 29 2.23 -0.82 -20.19
C PHE A 29 3.14 -0.98 -18.96
N ARG A 30 4.46 -0.96 -19.15
CA ARG A 30 5.43 -1.05 -18.05
C ARG A 30 5.32 0.16 -17.10
N THR A 31 5.17 1.36 -17.65
CA THR A 31 5.01 2.60 -16.88
C THR A 31 3.66 2.67 -16.15
N ALA A 32 2.58 2.22 -16.80
CA ALA A 32 1.27 2.14 -16.16
C ALA A 32 1.27 1.14 -14.99
N SER A 33 1.89 -0.03 -15.19
CA SER A 33 2.02 -1.06 -14.15
C SER A 33 2.89 -0.59 -12.97
N SER A 34 4.00 0.10 -13.22
CA SER A 34 4.84 0.63 -12.13
C SER A 34 4.11 1.73 -11.35
N LYS A 35 3.39 2.63 -12.05
CA LYS A 35 2.57 3.66 -11.41
C LYS A 35 1.43 3.08 -10.57
N ALA A 36 0.80 1.99 -11.02
CA ALA A 36 -0.24 1.30 -10.26
C ALA A 36 0.32 0.67 -8.97
N SER A 37 1.49 0.02 -9.04
CA SER A 37 2.19 -0.54 -7.89
C SER A 37 2.57 0.54 -6.87
N SER A 38 3.06 1.69 -7.31
CA SER A 38 3.34 2.83 -6.43
C SER A 38 2.09 3.34 -5.71
N LYS A 39 0.95 3.46 -6.41
CA LYS A 39 -0.33 3.87 -5.81
C LYS A 39 -0.92 2.83 -4.86
N GLU A 40 -0.68 1.55 -5.11
CA GLU A 40 -1.06 0.48 -4.17
C GLU A 40 -0.26 0.61 -2.88
N MET A 41 1.06 0.76 -2.98
CA MET A 41 1.95 0.95 -1.83
C MET A 41 1.53 2.17 -0.99
N GLU A 42 1.25 3.29 -1.63
CA GLU A 42 0.79 4.51 -0.95
C GLU A 42 -0.53 4.28 -0.19
N ARG A 43 -1.47 3.53 -0.76
CA ARG A 43 -2.73 3.19 -0.08
C ARG A 43 -2.51 2.26 1.12
N ILE A 44 -1.61 1.29 1.00
CA ILE A 44 -1.22 0.40 2.10
C ILE A 44 -0.60 1.21 3.26
N ASP A 45 0.27 2.17 2.93
CA ASP A 45 0.91 3.06 3.91
C ASP A 45 -0.09 3.97 4.60
N ASN A 46 -0.99 4.58 3.83
CA ASN A 46 -2.02 5.45 4.37
C ASN A 46 -2.96 4.70 5.32
N LEU A 47 -3.26 3.44 5.00
CA LEU A 47 -4.03 2.56 5.87
C LEU A 47 -3.26 2.18 7.14
N PHE A 48 -1.94 1.99 7.08
CA PHE A 48 -1.13 1.81 8.30
C PHE A 48 -1.23 3.03 9.21
N TYR A 49 -1.06 4.23 8.64
CA TYR A 49 -1.07 5.48 9.41
C TYR A 49 -2.45 5.87 9.94
N SER A 50 -3.54 5.24 9.51
CA SER A 50 -4.85 5.43 10.17
C SER A 50 -4.95 4.73 11.52
N PHE A 51 -4.11 3.72 11.78
CA PHE A 51 -4.10 2.96 13.04
C PHE A 51 -2.81 3.17 13.85
N ALA A 52 -1.73 3.62 13.22
CA ALA A 52 -0.45 3.77 13.89
C ALA A 52 -0.45 4.94 14.88
N ASN A 53 0.16 4.70 16.04
CA ASN A 53 0.45 5.71 17.03
C ASN A 53 1.57 6.63 16.51
N ARG A 54 1.33 7.95 16.55
CA ARG A 54 2.27 8.94 15.98
C ARG A 54 3.60 9.03 16.72
N SER A 55 3.63 8.68 18.01
CA SER A 55 4.84 8.75 18.84
C SER A 55 5.72 7.52 18.67
N SER A 56 5.12 6.32 18.61
CA SER A 56 5.87 5.07 18.43
C SER A 56 6.19 4.74 16.97
N GLY A 57 5.37 5.26 16.02
CA GLY A 57 5.47 4.90 14.60
C GLY A 57 5.01 3.46 14.31
N MET A 58 4.29 2.84 15.25
CA MET A 58 3.79 1.47 15.15
C MET A 58 2.28 1.46 15.36
N ILE A 59 1.60 0.44 14.83
CA ILE A 59 0.29 0.07 15.34
C ILE A 59 0.55 -0.65 16.66
N ASP A 60 0.10 -0.06 17.76
CA ASP A 60 0.18 -0.58 19.13
C ASP A 60 -1.14 -1.28 19.52
N PRO A 61 -1.30 -1.83 20.74
CA PRO A 61 -2.50 -2.54 21.13
C PRO A 61 -3.78 -1.72 20.90
N GLU A 62 -3.76 -0.43 21.20
CA GLU A 62 -4.88 0.50 20.97
C GLU A 62 -5.20 0.65 19.47
N GLY A 63 -4.17 0.74 18.62
CA GLY A 63 -4.33 0.72 17.17
C GLY A 63 -4.91 -0.61 16.64
N ILE A 64 -4.52 -1.74 17.24
CA ILE A 64 -5.07 -3.06 16.90
C ILE A 64 -6.54 -3.17 17.29
N GLU A 65 -6.92 -2.70 18.48
CA GLU A 65 -8.33 -2.66 18.90
C GLU A 65 -9.18 -1.85 17.92
N THR A 66 -8.67 -0.69 17.49
CA THR A 66 -9.34 0.16 16.49
C THR A 66 -9.47 -0.56 15.14
N LEU A 67 -8.40 -1.22 14.68
CA LEU A 67 -8.42 -2.02 13.46
C LEU A 67 -9.44 -3.17 13.52
N CYS A 68 -9.52 -3.88 14.65
CA CYS A 68 -10.48 -4.97 14.85
C CYS A 68 -11.92 -4.44 14.84
N SER A 69 -12.17 -3.32 15.51
CA SER A 69 -13.46 -2.62 15.49
C SER A 69 -13.89 -2.26 14.07
N ASP A 70 -13.00 -1.65 13.27
CA ASP A 70 -13.28 -1.28 11.87
C ASP A 70 -13.51 -2.49 10.96
N MET A 71 -12.88 -3.63 11.28
CA MET A 71 -13.12 -4.91 10.62
C MET A 71 -14.38 -5.63 11.14
N GLU A 72 -15.07 -5.11 12.16
CA GLU A 72 -16.21 -5.76 12.80
C GLU A 72 -15.86 -7.18 13.30
N VAL A 73 -14.66 -7.34 13.88
CA VAL A 73 -14.18 -8.58 14.49
C VAL A 73 -13.72 -8.33 15.92
N ASP A 74 -13.82 -9.36 16.77
CA ASP A 74 -13.34 -9.27 18.14
C ASP A 74 -11.80 -9.27 18.18
N HIS A 75 -11.18 -8.49 19.06
CA HIS A 75 -9.72 -8.45 19.19
C HIS A 75 -9.12 -9.76 19.74
N THR A 76 -9.95 -10.63 20.32
CA THR A 76 -9.60 -11.99 20.74
C THR A 76 -9.83 -13.05 19.67
N ASP A 77 -10.35 -12.67 18.50
CA ASP A 77 -10.59 -13.58 17.38
C ASP A 77 -9.26 -14.17 16.88
N VAL A 78 -9.20 -15.51 16.77
CA VAL A 78 -8.00 -16.24 16.33
C VAL A 78 -7.48 -15.78 14.97
N ARG A 79 -8.35 -15.26 14.09
CA ARG A 79 -7.97 -14.75 12.78
C ARG A 79 -7.08 -13.52 12.86
N ILE A 80 -7.10 -12.79 13.98
CA ILE A 80 -6.14 -11.69 14.24
C ILE A 80 -4.73 -12.24 14.49
N LEU A 81 -4.60 -13.38 15.18
CA LEU A 81 -3.33 -14.06 15.35
C LEU A 81 -2.82 -14.62 14.01
N MET A 82 -3.70 -15.18 13.19
CA MET A 82 -3.36 -15.64 11.84
C MET A 82 -2.87 -14.47 10.97
N LEU A 83 -3.51 -13.29 11.09
CA LEU A 83 -3.06 -12.08 10.41
C LEU A 83 -1.66 -11.65 10.86
N ALA A 84 -1.40 -11.66 12.16
CA ALA A 84 -0.07 -11.38 12.71
C ALA A 84 0.99 -12.37 12.17
N TRP A 85 0.65 -13.66 12.09
CA TRP A 85 1.50 -14.67 11.46
C TRP A 85 1.77 -14.36 9.98
N LYS A 86 0.73 -13.99 9.21
CA LYS A 86 0.87 -13.63 7.79
C LYS A 86 1.78 -12.41 7.58
N MET A 87 1.69 -11.42 8.47
CA MET A 87 2.57 -10.25 8.50
C MET A 87 4.00 -10.59 8.94
N LYS A 88 4.21 -11.77 9.55
CA LYS A 88 5.43 -12.15 10.26
C LYS A 88 5.76 -11.13 11.36
N ALA A 89 4.78 -10.84 12.20
CA ALA A 89 4.93 -9.91 13.30
C ALA A 89 5.90 -10.47 14.34
N GLU A 90 6.90 -9.68 14.73
CA GLU A 90 7.93 -10.09 15.69
C GLU A 90 7.48 -9.90 17.15
N LYS A 91 6.59 -8.92 17.39
CA LYS A 91 6.12 -8.56 18.74
C LYS A 91 4.60 -8.66 18.81
N GLN A 92 4.07 -9.46 19.74
CA GLN A 92 2.64 -9.58 19.97
C GLN A 92 2.01 -8.22 20.30
N GLY A 93 0.89 -7.91 19.66
CA GLY A 93 0.16 -6.67 19.90
C GLY A 93 0.77 -5.45 19.22
N TYR A 94 1.74 -5.64 18.31
CA TYR A 94 2.34 -4.54 17.56
C TYR A 94 2.53 -4.90 16.09
N PHE A 95 2.39 -3.91 15.21
CA PHE A 95 2.84 -3.99 13.83
C PHE A 95 3.70 -2.79 13.45
N THR A 96 4.86 -3.07 12.88
CA THR A 96 5.68 -2.12 12.14
C THR A 96 5.12 -1.89 10.74
N LEU A 97 5.53 -0.79 10.10
CA LEU A 97 5.16 -0.50 8.71
C LEU A 97 5.63 -1.60 7.74
N GLU A 98 6.79 -2.22 8.01
CA GLU A 98 7.35 -3.26 7.15
C GLU A 98 6.56 -4.57 7.23
N GLU A 99 6.20 -5.00 8.45
CA GLU A 99 5.32 -6.16 8.69
C GLU A 99 3.96 -5.96 8.02
N TRP A 100 3.37 -4.78 8.22
CA TRP A 100 2.10 -4.40 7.61
C TRP A 100 2.16 -4.45 6.08
N ARG A 101 3.12 -3.78 5.45
CA ARG A 101 3.32 -3.78 4.00
C ARG A 101 3.50 -5.19 3.45
N ARG A 102 4.28 -6.02 4.15
CA ARG A 102 4.54 -7.40 3.75
C ARG A 102 3.26 -8.23 3.77
N GLY A 103 2.50 -8.18 4.87
CA GLY A 103 1.25 -8.92 5.00
C GLY A 103 0.20 -8.47 3.98
N LEU A 104 -0.04 -7.16 3.87
CA LEU A 104 -1.07 -6.63 2.97
C LEU A 104 -0.76 -6.87 1.49
N LYS A 105 0.52 -6.80 1.09
CA LYS A 105 0.94 -7.20 -0.26
C LYS A 105 0.74 -8.69 -0.52
N ALA A 106 1.07 -9.55 0.45
CA ALA A 106 0.88 -10.99 0.32
C ALA A 106 -0.60 -11.35 0.19
N LEU A 107 -1.48 -10.63 0.90
CA LEU A 107 -2.93 -10.78 0.85
C LEU A 107 -3.60 -10.03 -0.32
N ARG A 108 -2.86 -9.17 -1.04
CA ARG A 108 -3.38 -8.29 -2.11
C ARG A 108 -4.51 -7.36 -1.64
N VAL A 109 -4.36 -6.79 -0.45
CA VAL A 109 -5.35 -5.90 0.16
C VAL A 109 -4.77 -4.52 0.46
N ASP A 110 -5.62 -3.50 0.38
CA ASP A 110 -5.24 -2.09 0.53
C ASP A 110 -6.35 -1.25 1.23
N THR A 111 -7.37 -1.92 1.79
CA THR A 111 -8.46 -1.31 2.58
C THR A 111 -8.91 -2.26 3.67
N VAL A 112 -9.52 -1.72 4.74
CA VAL A 112 -10.12 -2.51 5.83
C VAL A 112 -11.13 -3.53 5.30
N SER A 113 -12.02 -3.12 4.39
CA SER A 113 -13.04 -4.02 3.83
C SER A 113 -12.43 -5.22 3.10
N LYS A 114 -11.34 -5.01 2.35
CA LYS A 114 -10.63 -6.10 1.69
C LYS A 114 -9.89 -6.99 2.70
N LEU A 115 -9.27 -6.40 3.72
CA LEU A 115 -8.58 -7.13 4.77
C LEU A 115 -9.55 -8.04 5.54
N ARG A 116 -10.72 -7.54 5.96
CA ARG A 116 -11.79 -8.33 6.57
C ARG A 116 -12.21 -9.51 5.70
N LYS A 117 -12.39 -9.28 4.39
CA LYS A 117 -12.76 -10.34 3.44
C LYS A 117 -11.66 -11.38 3.23
N ALA A 118 -10.41 -11.05 3.53
CA ALA A 118 -9.29 -11.97 3.40
C ALA A 118 -9.13 -12.90 4.63
N LEU A 119 -9.73 -12.56 5.79
CA LEU A 119 -9.60 -13.37 7.01
C LEU A 119 -10.07 -14.83 6.85
N PRO A 120 -11.23 -15.13 6.22
CA PRO A 120 -11.65 -16.52 6.00
C PRO A 120 -10.74 -17.30 5.04
N GLU A 121 -10.10 -16.62 4.09
CA GLU A 121 -9.14 -17.26 3.18
C GLU A 121 -7.82 -17.55 3.90
N LEU A 122 -7.44 -16.68 4.84
CA LEU A 122 -6.26 -16.88 5.68
C LEU A 122 -6.42 -18.08 6.64
N GLU A 123 -7.63 -18.28 7.18
CA GLU A 123 -7.97 -19.46 7.98
C GLU A 123 -7.72 -20.76 7.21
N LYS A 124 -8.21 -20.85 5.97
CA LYS A 124 -7.95 -22.00 5.08
C LYS A 124 -6.46 -22.18 4.77
N GLU A 125 -5.73 -21.08 4.55
CA GLU A 125 -4.28 -21.14 4.28
C GLU A 125 -3.52 -21.74 5.48
N VAL A 126 -3.90 -21.37 6.71
CA VAL A 126 -3.28 -21.88 7.93
C VAL A 126 -3.60 -23.36 8.14
N GLU A 127 -4.85 -23.78 7.94
CA GLU A 127 -5.24 -25.20 8.00
C GLU A 127 -4.43 -26.05 7.00
N ILE A 128 -4.26 -25.56 5.76
CA ILE A 128 -3.45 -26.25 4.74
C ILE A 128 -1.98 -26.32 5.17
N SER A 129 -1.43 -25.24 5.75
CA SER A 129 -0.04 -25.23 6.22
C SER A 129 0.20 -26.26 7.32
N GLU A 130 -0.77 -26.51 8.19
CA GLU A 130 -0.68 -27.52 9.25
C GLU A 130 -0.70 -28.94 8.67
N LEU A 131 -1.57 -29.19 7.68
CA LEU A 131 -1.63 -30.47 6.98
C LEU A 131 -0.35 -30.81 6.20
N LEU A 132 0.34 -29.81 5.65
CA LEU A 132 1.60 -30.00 4.92
C LEU A 132 2.82 -30.15 5.83
N ALA A 133 2.69 -29.82 7.12
CA ALA A 133 3.74 -29.96 8.12
C ALA A 133 3.76 -31.33 8.80
N THR A 134 2.78 -32.19 8.49
CA THR A 134 2.59 -33.53 9.06
C THR A 134 2.93 -34.61 8.03
#